data_AF-A0A9W7ZMC9-F1
#
_entry.id   AF-A0A9W7ZMC9-F1
#
_cell.length_a   1.000
_cell.length_b   1.000
_cell.length_c   1.000
_cell.angle_alpha   90.00
_cell.angle_beta   90.00
_cell.angle_gamma   90.00
#
_symmetry.space_group_name_H-M   'P 1'
#
loop_
_entity.id
_entity.type
_entity.pdbx_description
1 polymer ?
#
loop_
_entity_poly.entity_id
_entity_poly.type
_entity_poly.pdbx_seq_one_letter_code
_entity_poly.pdbx_strand_id
1 'polypeptide(L)'
;MGSGPELLKHDPAIEKWVEMREAQHLNFRPTARNTRLGLLVYIAIPVIGYFVTAKTTNRWDFFLSREGEPLLKEERQKAIAAAATKQE
;
A
#
# COMPACT_ATOMS: atom_id res chain seq x y z
N MET A 1 -12.65 44.01 22.08
CA MET A 1 -12.97 42.77 21.33
C MET A 1 -13.81 41.91 22.25
N GLY A 2 -15.09 41.73 21.93
CA GLY A 2 -16.07 41.13 22.85
C GLY A 2 -15.87 39.62 22.96
N SER A 3 -15.75 39.11 24.19
CA SER A 3 -15.83 37.69 24.50
C SER A 3 -17.30 37.26 24.49
N GLY A 4 -17.73 36.58 23.43
CA GLY A 4 -18.96 35.78 23.49
C GLY A 4 -18.84 34.68 24.56
N PRO A 5 -19.95 33.99 24.92
CA PRO A 5 -19.88 32.89 25.88
C PRO A 5 -18.83 31.87 25.43
N GLU A 6 -17.94 31.48 26.33
CA GLU A 6 -16.87 30.52 26.08
C GLU A 6 -17.50 29.13 25.85
N LEU A 7 -17.82 28.82 24.59
CA LEU A 7 -18.53 27.60 24.20
C LEU A 7 -17.69 26.33 24.39
N LEU A 8 -16.36 26.49 24.50
CA LEU A 8 -15.39 25.42 24.62
C LEU A 8 -14.61 25.55 25.92
N LYS A 9 -14.66 24.53 26.75
CA LYS A 9 -13.79 24.43 27.92
C LYS A 9 -12.37 24.10 27.46
N HIS A 10 -11.47 25.07 27.57
CA HIS A 10 -10.06 24.87 27.30
C HIS A 10 -9.42 24.04 28.40
N ASP A 11 -9.04 22.80 28.07
CA ASP A 11 -8.26 21.92 28.94
C ASP A 11 -6.77 22.07 28.59
N PRO A 12 -5.94 22.60 29.51
CA PRO A 12 -4.53 22.82 29.25
C PRO A 12 -3.77 21.52 28.94
N ALA A 13 -4.25 20.36 29.41
CA ALA A 13 -3.63 19.08 29.10
C ALA A 13 -3.84 18.70 27.63
N ILE A 14 -5.01 18.99 27.07
CA ILE A 14 -5.33 18.69 25.66
C ILE A 14 -4.54 19.62 24.74
N GLU A 15 -4.49 20.91 25.06
CA GLU A 15 -3.74 21.89 24.27
C GLU A 15 -2.25 21.56 24.21
N LYS A 16 -1.65 21.21 25.36
CA LYS A 16 -0.26 20.79 25.42
C LYS A 16 0.00 19.50 24.64
N TRP A 17 -0.92 18.54 24.69
CA TRP A 17 -0.79 17.31 23.89
C TRP A 17 -0.87 17.59 22.38
N VAL A 18 -1.76 18.49 21.96
CA VAL A 18 -1.87 18.96 20.57
C VAL A 18 -0.56 19.62 20.15
N GLU A 19 -0.07 20.58 20.93
CA GLU A 19 1.19 21.29 20.67
C GLU A 19 2.37 20.32 20.56
N MET A 20 2.49 19.36 21.49
CA MET A 20 3.52 18.34 21.46
C MET A 20 3.47 17.50 20.17
N ARG A 21 2.27 17.14 19.70
CA ARG A 21 2.07 16.33 18.49
C ARG A 21 2.46 17.10 17.24
N GLU A 22 2.03 18.35 17.15
CA GLU A 22 2.31 19.23 16.02
C GLU A 22 3.81 19.54 15.93
N ALA A 23 4.47 19.75 17.06
CA ALA A 23 5.91 20.02 17.14
C ALA A 23 6.81 18.78 17.05
N GLN A 24 6.27 17.56 16.84
CA GLN A 24 7.08 16.33 16.80
C GLN A 24 8.16 16.35 15.72
N HIS A 25 7.86 16.92 14.55
CA HIS A 25 8.77 16.98 13.42
C HIS A 25 10.00 17.85 13.70
N LEU A 26 9.85 18.91 14.49
CA LEU A 26 10.95 19.80 14.90
C LEU A 26 11.95 19.10 15.82
N ASN A 27 11.47 18.14 16.60
CA ASN A 27 12.26 17.40 17.59
C ASN A 27 12.68 16.01 17.09
N PHE A 28 12.52 15.73 15.80
CA PHE A 28 12.87 14.44 15.24
C PHE A 28 14.38 14.19 15.30
N ARG A 29 14.77 13.01 15.78
CA ARG A 29 16.18 12.58 15.81
C ARG A 29 16.35 11.27 15.05
N PRO A 30 17.31 11.19 14.11
CA PRO A 30 17.63 9.95 13.40
C PRO A 30 18.41 9.02 14.34
N THR A 31 17.68 8.30 15.18
CA THR A 31 18.23 7.21 15.99
C THR A 31 18.23 5.92 15.18
N ALA A 32 19.09 4.97 15.52
CA ALA A 32 19.15 3.67 14.82
C ALA A 32 17.76 2.99 14.74
N ARG A 33 16.94 3.11 15.79
CA ARG A 33 15.56 2.59 15.81
C ARG A 33 14.66 3.32 14.81
N ASN A 34 14.63 4.66 14.87
CA ASN A 34 13.76 5.47 14.01
C ASN A 34 14.15 5.33 12.53
N THR A 35 15.45 5.30 12.24
CA THR A 35 15.96 5.11 10.87
C THR A 35 15.60 3.73 10.34
N ARG A 36 15.76 2.65 11.12
CA ARG A 36 15.34 1.30 10.70
C ARG A 36 13.85 1.22 10.41
N LEU A 37 13.02 1.78 11.29
CA LEU A 37 11.57 1.78 11.13
C LEU A 37 11.17 2.61 9.89
N GLY A 38 11.78 3.78 9.72
CA GLY A 38 11.57 4.62 8.54
C GLY A 38 11.95 3.92 7.24
N LEU A 39 13.11 3.25 7.19
CA LEU A 39 13.55 2.49 6.02
C LEU A 39 12.60 1.32 5.71
N LEU A 40 12.14 0.59 6.72
CA LEU A 40 11.21 -0.51 6.52
C LEU A 40 9.88 -0.02 5.94
N VAL A 41 9.30 1.02 6.55
CA VAL A 41 7.95 1.47 6.18
C VAL A 41 7.96 2.26 4.87
N TYR A 42 8.89 3.21 4.71
CA TYR A 42 8.88 4.12 3.57
C TYR A 42 9.63 3.58 2.35
N ILE A 43 10.52 2.59 2.51
CA ILE A 43 11.29 2.03 1.38
C ILE A 43 10.96 0.56 1.18
N ALA A 44 11.15 -0.28 2.20
CA ALA A 44 11.03 -1.72 1.99
C ALA A 44 9.61 -2.14 1.57
N ILE A 45 8.58 -1.66 2.26
CA ILE A 45 7.17 -1.99 1.95
C ILE A 45 6.80 -1.59 0.50
N PRO A 46 6.97 -0.33 0.04
CA PRO A 46 6.58 0.04 -1.32
C PRO A 46 7.43 -0.65 -2.39
N VAL A 47 8.74 -0.86 -2.15
CA VAL A 47 9.60 -1.56 -3.11
C VAL A 47 9.20 -3.03 -3.25
N ILE A 48 8.96 -3.72 -2.14
CA ILE A 48 8.50 -5.11 -2.17
C ILE A 48 7.13 -5.20 -2.82
N GLY A 49 6.20 -4.31 -2.45
CA GLY A 49 4.87 -4.24 -3.06
C GLY A 49 4.93 -4.07 -4.57
N TYR A 50 5.69 -3.07 -5.03
CA TYR A 50 5.91 -2.85 -6.46
C TYR A 50 6.53 -4.07 -7.15
N PHE A 51 7.56 -4.68 -6.56
CA PHE A 51 8.21 -5.85 -7.14
C PHE A 51 7.25 -7.03 -7.28
N VAL A 52 6.46 -7.32 -6.24
CA VAL A 52 5.45 -8.38 -6.27
C VAL A 52 4.39 -8.08 -7.33
N THR A 53 3.88 -6.86 -7.38
CA THR A 53 2.90 -6.46 -8.40
C THR A 53 3.49 -6.56 -9.80
N ALA A 54 4.71 -6.06 -10.04
CA ALA A 54 5.36 -6.13 -11.34
C ALA A 54 5.56 -7.57 -11.83
N LYS A 55 5.85 -8.51 -10.92
CA LYS A 55 6.00 -9.95 -11.25
C LYS A 55 4.67 -10.68 -11.44
N THR A 56 3.59 -10.21 -10.83
CA THR A 56 2.27 -10.86 -10.90
C THR A 56 1.33 -10.19 -11.91
N THR A 57 1.64 -8.98 -12.36
CA THR A 57 0.86 -8.24 -13.37
C THR A 57 0.76 -9.06 -14.65
N ASN A 58 -0.48 -9.23 -15.15
CA ASN A 58 -0.80 -9.99 -16.37
C ASN A 58 -0.41 -11.47 -16.38
N ARG A 59 0.06 -12.02 -15.24
CA ARG A 59 0.40 -13.45 -15.14
C ARG A 59 -0.84 -14.34 -15.08
N TRP A 60 -1.88 -13.85 -14.41
CA TRP A 60 -3.11 -14.57 -14.16
C TRP A 60 -4.24 -13.97 -14.99
N ASP A 61 -4.99 -14.84 -15.66
CA ASP A 61 -6.18 -14.46 -16.41
C ASP A 61 -7.37 -15.27 -15.92
N PHE A 62 -8.22 -14.64 -15.12
CA PHE A 62 -9.45 -15.26 -14.59
C PHE A 62 -10.66 -15.00 -15.49
N PHE A 63 -10.49 -14.27 -16.58
CA PHE A 63 -11.60 -13.90 -17.44
C PHE A 63 -12.04 -15.15 -18.23
N LEU A 64 -13.34 -15.48 -18.16
CA LEU A 64 -13.99 -16.59 -18.88
C LEU A 64 -13.34 -17.99 -18.67
N SER A 65 -12.60 -18.19 -17.58
CA SER A 65 -11.91 -19.46 -17.32
C SER A 65 -12.90 -20.56 -16.93
N ARG A 66 -12.84 -21.72 -17.58
CA ARG A 66 -13.66 -22.89 -17.23
C ARG A 66 -12.93 -23.83 -16.26
N GLU A 67 -13.69 -24.70 -15.60
CA GLU A 67 -13.13 -25.72 -14.72
C GLU A 67 -12.17 -26.64 -15.52
N GLY A 68 -10.94 -26.78 -15.04
CA GLY A 68 -9.89 -27.56 -15.70
C GLY A 68 -9.00 -26.78 -16.68
N GLU A 69 -9.30 -25.51 -16.99
CA GLU A 69 -8.45 -24.68 -17.84
C GLU A 69 -7.32 -23.99 -17.06
N PRO A 70 -6.11 -23.83 -17.66
CA PRO A 70 -5.02 -23.12 -17.00
C PRO A 70 -5.35 -21.64 -16.80
N LEU A 71 -5.06 -21.13 -15.59
CA LEU A 71 -5.24 -19.73 -15.19
C LEU A 71 -4.01 -18.86 -15.52
N LEU A 72 -2.87 -19.50 -15.74
CA LEU A 72 -1.66 -18.85 -16.21
C LEU A 72 -1.86 -18.46 -17.68
N LYS A 73 -1.69 -17.16 -17.96
CA LYS A 73 -1.96 -16.59 -19.29
C LYS A 73 -1.15 -17.27 -20.40
N GLU A 74 0.13 -17.56 -20.12
CA GLU A 74 1.02 -18.23 -21.08
C GLU A 74 0.58 -19.66 -21.41
N GLU A 75 0.14 -20.43 -20.40
CA GLU A 75 -0.31 -21.81 -20.57
C GLU A 75 -1.64 -21.86 -21.33
N ARG A 76 -2.55 -20.93 -21.04
CA ARG A 76 -3.79 -20.77 -21.79
C ARG A 76 -3.52 -20.44 -23.25
N GLN A 77 -2.62 -19.51 -23.54
CA GLN A 77 -2.25 -19.16 -24.92
C GLN A 77 -1.71 -20.37 -25.69
N LYS A 78 -0.84 -21.18 -25.06
CA LYS A 78 -0.34 -22.41 -25.67
C LYS A 78 -1.45 -23.42 -25.94
N ALA A 79 -2.38 -23.61 -25.00
CA ALA A 79 -3.52 -24.50 -25.18
C ALA A 79 -4.44 -24.06 -26.34
N ILE A 80 -4.71 -22.75 -26.45
CA ILE A 80 -5.50 -22.18 -27.56
C ILE A 80 -4.78 -22.37 -28.90
N ALA A 81 -3.48 -22.08 -28.98
CA ALA A 81 -2.69 -22.26 -30.20
C ALA A 81 -2.64 -23.73 -30.65
N ALA A 82 -2.47 -24.66 -29.69
CA ALA A 82 -2.49 -26.09 -29.98
C ALA A 82 -3.87 -26.58 -30.46
N ALA A 83 -4.97 -26.00 -29.94
CA ALA A 83 -6.31 -26.31 -30.40
C ALA A 83 -6.57 -25.78 -31.83
N ALA A 84 -6.11 -24.58 -32.16
CA ALA A 84 -6.25 -24.00 -33.49
C ALA A 84 -5.52 -24.83 -34.57
N THR A 85 -4.32 -25.32 -34.24
CA THR A 85 -3.51 -26.15 -35.17
C THR A 85 -4.15 -27.52 -35.45
N LYS A 86 -5.02 -28.03 -34.56
CA LYS A 86 -5.73 -29.32 -34.74
C LYS A 86 -7.02 -29.19 -35.57
N GLN A 87 -7.45 -27.98 -35.89
CA GLN A 87 -8.68 -27.74 -36.66
C GLN A 87 -8.44 -27.53 -38.16
N GLU A 88 -7.18 -27.47 -38.59
CA GLU A 88 -6.75 -27.56 -39.99
C GLU A 88 -6.41 -29.03 -40.35
#